data_AF-A0A3M1EIP9-F1
#
_entry.id   AF-A0A3M1EIP9-F1
#
_cell.length_a   1.000
_cell.length_b   1.000
_cell.length_c   1.000
_cell.angle_alpha   90.00
_cell.angle_beta   90.00
_cell.angle_gamma   90.00
#
_symmetry.space_group_name_H-M   'P 1'
#
loop_
_entity.id
_entity.type
_entity.pdbx_description
1 polymer ?
#
loop_
_entity_poly.entity_id
_entity_poly.type
_entity_poly.pdbx_seq_one_letter_code
_entity_poly.pdbx_strand_id
1 'polypeptide(L)'
;MSTDPPRSHLPLLLLLVTAILLSAFTFDHGLVMFDEGHRLAYAERILAGERIYRDFWSVYAPAQFYLIAGVLEGFGRDLLVVRLLWVVVRVGTSLALFRASLRLLSPPLAFLATLVWLLVPGHLHKAFFVFFPVVGLLIVLRVAEGKSA
;
A
#
# COMPACT_ATOMS: atom_id res chain seq x y z
N MET A 1 -2.85 23.02 35.13
CA MET A 1 -1.56 22.61 34.53
C MET A 1 -1.82 21.27 33.83
N SER A 2 -2.03 21.28 32.51
CA SER A 2 -2.33 20.07 31.75
C SER A 2 -1.09 19.18 31.71
N THR A 3 -1.15 17.99 32.31
CA THR A 3 -0.10 16.97 32.27
C THR A 3 -0.47 15.90 31.25
N ASP A 4 -0.70 16.29 30.00
CA ASP A 4 -0.73 15.31 28.93
C ASP A 4 0.72 14.80 28.72
N PRO A 5 0.99 13.50 28.84
CA PRO A 5 2.31 12.96 28.55
C PRO A 5 2.67 13.28 27.09
N PRO A 6 3.96 13.52 26.78
CA PRO A 6 4.38 13.80 25.42
C PRO A 6 3.93 12.67 24.49
N ARG A 7 3.22 13.03 23.41
CA ARG A 7 2.78 12.08 22.39
C ARG A 7 4.01 11.44 21.77
N SER A 8 4.34 10.22 22.18
CA SER A 8 5.51 9.52 21.68
C SER A 8 5.29 9.13 20.22
N HIS A 9 6.15 9.63 19.33
CA HIS A 9 6.15 9.26 17.90
C HIS A 9 6.89 7.95 17.64
N LEU A 10 7.52 7.39 18.67
CA LEU A 10 8.31 6.14 18.62
C LEU A 10 7.58 4.96 17.98
N PRO A 11 6.33 4.58 18.35
CA PRO A 11 5.66 3.43 17.75
C PRO A 11 5.40 3.63 16.25
N LEU A 12 5.11 4.86 15.82
CA LEU A 12 4.95 5.20 14.42
C LEU A 12 6.26 5.08 13.66
N LEU A 13 7.36 5.61 14.22
CA LEU A 13 8.68 5.52 13.60
C LEU A 13 9.13 4.05 13.48
N LEU A 14 8.97 3.26 14.54
CA LEU A 14 9.26 1.82 14.53
C LEU A 14 8.44 1.09 13.45
N LEU A 15 7.16 1.45 13.30
CA LEU A 15 6.31 0.86 12.28
C LEU A 15 6.77 1.20 10.87
N LEU A 16 7.13 2.46 10.62
CA LEU A 16 7.65 2.91 9.33
C LEU A 16 8.95 2.20 8.97
N VAL A 17 9.90 2.16 9.91
CA VAL A 17 11.18 1.47 9.72
C VAL A 17 10.95 -0.03 9.46
N THR A 18 10.10 -0.68 10.25
CA THR A 18 9.77 -2.10 10.07
C THR A 18 9.13 -2.36 8.71
N ALA A 19 8.17 -1.51 8.29
CA ALA A 19 7.52 -1.63 6.99
C ALA A 19 8.52 -1.50 5.83
N ILE A 20 9.46 -0.56 5.92
CA ILE A 20 10.50 -0.35 4.90
C ILE A 20 11.46 -1.55 4.88
N LEU A 21 11.97 -1.98 6.03
CA LEU A 21 12.93 -3.08 6.13
C LEU A 21 12.35 -4.41 5.62
N LEU A 22 11.11 -4.74 6.01
CA LEU A 22 10.44 -5.95 5.51
C LEU A 22 10.13 -5.86 4.01
N SER A 23 9.83 -4.66 3.51
CA SER A 23 9.64 -4.45 2.07
C SER A 23 10.95 -4.61 1.30
N ALA A 24 12.08 -4.16 1.86
CA ALA A 24 13.41 -4.37 1.29
C ALA A 24 13.81 -5.85 1.29
N PHE A 25 13.50 -6.58 2.36
CA PHE A 25 13.74 -8.03 2.40
C PHE A 25 12.90 -8.78 1.36
N THR A 26 11.68 -8.31 1.10
CA THR A 26 10.77 -8.90 0.08
C THR A 26 11.01 -8.39 -1.34
N PHE A 27 12.10 -7.64 -1.57
CA PHE A 27 12.36 -6.93 -2.82
C PHE A 27 13.08 -7.77 -3.87
N ASP A 28 13.92 -8.72 -3.46
CA ASP A 28 14.82 -9.46 -4.35
C ASP A 28 14.42 -10.92 -4.49
N HIS A 29 13.37 -11.18 -5.29
CA HIS A 29 12.76 -12.51 -5.46
C HIS A 29 12.88 -13.00 -6.91
N GLY A 30 13.79 -12.40 -7.69
CA GLY A 30 13.80 -12.51 -9.15
C GLY A 30 12.59 -11.83 -9.81
N LEU A 31 12.42 -12.03 -11.12
CA LEU A 31 11.26 -11.55 -11.88
C LEU A 31 10.22 -12.67 -11.97
N VAL A 32 9.06 -12.49 -11.33
CA VAL A 32 7.93 -13.39 -11.50
C VAL A 32 7.13 -12.94 -12.71
N MET A 33 7.34 -13.58 -13.87
CA MET A 33 6.76 -13.16 -15.14
C MET A 33 5.23 -13.01 -15.11
N PHE A 34 4.54 -13.95 -14.44
CA PHE A 34 3.08 -13.94 -14.36
C PHE A 34 2.52 -12.81 -13.47
N ASP A 35 3.29 -12.37 -12.49
CA ASP A 35 2.90 -11.31 -11.58
C ASP A 35 3.42 -9.95 -12.06
N GLU A 36 4.73 -9.77 -12.05
CA GLU A 36 5.37 -8.48 -12.35
C GLU A 36 5.43 -8.22 -13.86
N GLY A 37 5.78 -9.24 -14.65
CA GLY A 37 5.92 -9.13 -16.09
C GLY A 37 4.61 -8.75 -16.78
N HIS A 38 3.50 -9.39 -16.40
CA HIS A 38 2.18 -9.09 -16.94
C HIS A 38 1.74 -7.64 -16.69
N ARG A 39 1.99 -7.13 -15.48
CA ARG A 39 1.66 -5.73 -15.13
C ARG A 39 2.49 -4.73 -15.91
N LEU A 40 3.78 -5.00 -16.05
CA LEU A 40 4.69 -4.16 -16.83
C LEU A 40 4.31 -4.15 -18.31
N ALA A 41 4.01 -5.32 -18.88
CA ALA A 41 3.57 -5.43 -20.28
C ALA A 41 2.28 -4.63 -20.54
N TYR A 42 1.31 -4.65 -19.62
CA TYR A 42 0.07 -3.90 -19.79
C TYR A 42 0.29 -2.40 -19.62
N ALA A 43 1.18 -1.99 -18.71
CA ALA A 43 1.57 -0.60 -18.57
C ALA A 43 2.28 -0.07 -19.83
N GLU A 44 3.20 -0.84 -20.43
CA GLU A 44 3.86 -0.47 -21.69
C GLU A 44 2.87 -0.28 -22.84
N ARG A 45 1.84 -1.13 -22.95
CA ARG A 45 0.76 -0.96 -23.94
C ARG A 45 -0.03 0.32 -23.72
N ILE A 46 -0.34 0.64 -22.46
CA ILE A 46 -1.00 1.90 -22.11
C ILE A 46 -0.13 3.10 -22.51
N LEU A 47 1.18 3.04 -22.27
CA LEU A 47 2.14 4.07 -22.68
C LEU A 47 2.29 4.17 -24.20
N ALA A 48 2.01 3.10 -24.93
CA ALA A 48 1.93 3.10 -26.40
C ALA A 48 0.60 3.68 -26.93
N GLY A 49 -0.30 4.11 -26.05
CA GLY A 49 -1.59 4.73 -26.39
C GLY A 49 -2.76 3.74 -26.49
N GLU A 50 -2.54 2.46 -26.17
CA GLU A 50 -3.62 1.47 -26.10
C GLU A 50 -4.47 1.65 -24.83
N ARG A 51 -5.74 1.27 -24.91
CA ARG A 51 -6.70 1.32 -23.81
C ARG A 51 -7.15 -0.08 -23.43
N ILE A 52 -6.98 -0.43 -22.17
CA ILE A 52 -7.50 -1.66 -21.58
C ILE A 52 -9.03 -1.77 -21.77
N TYR A 53 -9.49 -2.98 -22.04
CA TYR A 53 -10.83 -3.40 -22.47
C TYR A 53 -11.32 -2.88 -23.83
N ARG A 54 -10.62 -1.93 -24.46
CA ARG A 54 -10.91 -1.50 -25.83
C ARG A 54 -9.98 -2.18 -26.83
N ASP A 55 -8.68 -2.07 -26.58
CA ASP A 55 -7.61 -2.54 -27.47
C ASP A 55 -7.01 -3.85 -26.96
N PHE A 56 -7.14 -4.13 -25.65
CA PHE A 56 -6.73 -5.41 -25.06
C PHE A 56 -7.50 -5.77 -23.81
N TRP A 57 -7.59 -7.07 -23.53
CA TRP A 57 -8.33 -7.59 -22.38
C TRP A 57 -7.44 -7.81 -21.15
N SER A 58 -8.02 -7.68 -19.95
CA SER A 58 -7.41 -8.07 -18.68
C SER A 58 -8.44 -8.75 -17.79
N VAL A 59 -8.01 -9.73 -16.99
CA VAL A 59 -8.86 -10.30 -15.93
C VAL A 59 -9.03 -9.35 -14.74
N TYR A 60 -8.12 -8.40 -14.57
CA TYR A 60 -8.10 -7.49 -13.43
C TYR A 60 -8.62 -6.11 -13.80
N ALA A 61 -9.18 -5.42 -12.80
CA ALA A 61 -9.60 -4.03 -12.92
C ALA A 61 -8.45 -3.10 -13.38
N PRO A 62 -8.77 -2.02 -14.13
CA PRO A 62 -7.78 -1.32 -14.95
C PRO A 62 -6.90 -0.36 -14.16
N ALA A 63 -7.37 0.13 -13.01
CA ALA A 63 -6.75 1.22 -12.27
C ALA A 63 -5.28 0.97 -11.92
N GLN A 64 -4.92 -0.27 -11.56
CA GLN A 64 -3.53 -0.61 -11.22
C GLN A 64 -2.58 -0.43 -12.42
N PHE A 65 -3.03 -0.73 -13.64
CA PHE A 65 -2.16 -0.65 -14.82
C PHE A 65 -1.94 0.80 -15.26
N TYR A 66 -2.97 1.65 -15.17
CA TYR A 66 -2.81 3.08 -15.40
C TYR A 66 -1.94 3.75 -14.35
N LEU A 67 -2.05 3.34 -13.08
CA LEU A 67 -1.16 3.83 -12.02
C LEU A 67 0.30 3.47 -12.33
N ILE A 68 0.56 2.22 -12.69
CA ILE A 68 1.92 1.77 -13.06
C ILE A 68 2.41 2.52 -14.29
N ALA A 69 1.60 2.67 -15.34
CA ALA A 69 1.95 3.41 -16.55
C ALA A 69 2.37 4.86 -16.23
N GLY A 70 1.54 5.60 -15.48
CA GLY A 70 1.87 6.98 -15.11
C GLY A 70 3.14 7.10 -14.25
N VAL A 71 3.39 6.13 -13.37
CA VAL A 71 4.63 6.10 -12.57
C VAL A 71 5.85 5.81 -13.45
N LEU A 72 5.74 4.87 -14.40
CA LEU A 72 6.82 4.58 -15.35
C LEU A 72 7.09 5.76 -16.30
N GLU A 73 6.05 6.48 -16.71
CA GLU A 73 6.18 7.69 -17.53
C GLU A 73 6.94 8.79 -16.79
N GLY A 74 6.65 9.00 -15.50
CA GLY A 74 7.26 10.06 -14.70
C GLY A 74 8.65 9.75 -14.16
N PHE A 75 8.95 8.48 -13.84
CA PHE A 75 10.18 8.08 -13.12
C PHE A 75 11.09 7.14 -13.92
N GLY A 76 10.70 6.76 -15.13
CA GLY A 76 11.47 5.87 -16.02
C GLY A 76 10.91 4.45 -16.09
N ARG A 77 11.19 3.77 -17.20
CA ARG A 77 10.69 2.43 -17.52
C ARG A 77 11.54 1.32 -16.89
N ASP A 78 11.56 1.28 -15.56
CA ASP A 78 12.36 0.32 -14.78
C ASP A 78 11.45 -0.51 -13.85
N LEU A 79 11.75 -1.80 -13.70
CA LEU A 79 11.10 -2.68 -12.72
C LEU A 79 11.27 -2.15 -11.29
N LEU A 80 12.42 -1.55 -10.98
CA LEU A 80 12.72 -0.95 -9.68
C LEU A 80 11.69 0.12 -9.32
N VAL A 81 11.29 0.95 -10.29
CA VAL A 81 10.29 2.01 -10.11
C VAL A 81 8.94 1.41 -9.70
N VAL A 82 8.52 0.31 -10.34
CA VAL A 82 7.27 -0.39 -9.99
C VAL A 82 7.35 -1.03 -8.61
N ARG A 83 8.50 -1.59 -8.25
CA ARG A 83 8.69 -2.18 -6.91
C ARG A 83 8.65 -1.12 -5.82
N LEU A 84 9.29 0.03 -6.03
CA LEU A 84 9.23 1.17 -5.12
C LEU A 84 7.81 1.68 -4.93
N LEU A 85 7.01 1.75 -6.01
CA LEU A 85 5.58 2.05 -5.92
C LEU A 85 4.86 1.11 -4.94
N TRP A 86 5.11 -0.21 -5.02
CA TRP A 86 4.48 -1.16 -4.10
C TRP A 86 4.97 -1.04 -2.65
N VAL A 87 6.23 -0.65 -2.43
CA VAL A 87 6.71 -0.32 -1.07
C VAL A 87 5.94 0.88 -0.51
N VAL A 88 5.78 1.95 -1.31
CA VAL A 88 5.01 3.14 -0.90
C VAL A 88 3.57 2.77 -0.57
N VAL A 89 2.92 1.96 -1.41
CA VAL A 89 1.55 1.48 -1.17
C VAL A 89 1.48 0.65 0.11
N ARG A 90 2.42 -0.27 0.34
CA ARG A 90 2.45 -1.11 1.55
C ARG A 90 2.64 -0.28 2.82
N VAL A 91 3.55 0.69 2.80
CA VAL A 91 3.76 1.62 3.93
C VAL A 91 2.50 2.45 4.18
N GLY A 92 1.87 2.97 3.11
CA GLY A 92 0.60 3.70 3.19
C GLY A 92 -0.52 2.86 3.81
N THR A 93 -0.66 1.61 3.39
CA THR A 93 -1.64 0.65 3.95
C THR A 93 -1.38 0.42 5.43
N SER A 94 -0.13 0.18 5.84
CA SER A 94 0.22 -0.03 7.25
C SER A 94 -0.09 1.20 8.11
N LEU A 95 0.18 2.41 7.61
CA LEU A 95 -0.17 3.65 8.32
C LEU A 95 -1.69 3.82 8.46
N ALA A 96 -2.44 3.55 7.39
CA ALA A 96 -3.90 3.63 7.42
C ALA A 96 -4.49 2.59 8.39
N LEU A 97 -3.95 1.36 8.38
CA LEU A 97 -4.37 0.28 9.27
C LEU A 97 -4.06 0.60 10.74
N PHE A 98 -2.87 1.13 11.04
CA PHE A 98 -2.51 1.54 12.39
C PHE A 98 -3.46 2.63 12.89
N ARG A 99 -3.74 3.64 12.06
CA ARG A 99 -4.68 4.72 12.40
C ARG A 99 -6.11 4.23 12.60
N ALA A 100 -6.58 3.29 11.78
CA ALA A 100 -7.89 2.68 11.95
C ALA A 100 -7.95 1.85 13.24
N SER A 101 -6.90 1.07 13.51
CA SER A 101 -6.80 0.22 14.72
C SER A 101 -6.79 1.04 16.00
N LEU A 102 -6.13 2.20 16.02
CA LEU A 102 -6.14 3.12 17.17
C LEU A 102 -7.54 3.66 17.52
N ARG A 103 -8.53 3.49 16.64
CA ARG A 103 -9.93 3.87 16.91
C ARG A 103 -10.71 2.78 17.63
N LEU A 104 -10.23 1.54 17.59
CA LEU A 104 -10.94 0.37 18.08
C LEU A 104 -10.18 -0.35 19.21
N LEU A 105 -8.86 -0.16 19.27
CA LEU A 105 -7.95 -0.90 20.15
C LEU A 105 -7.08 0.06 20.96
N SER A 106 -6.53 -0.44 22.07
CA SER A 106 -5.47 0.27 22.80
C SER A 106 -4.19 0.40 21.94
N PRO A 107 -3.32 1.40 22.17
CA PRO A 107 -2.14 1.62 21.34
C PRO A 107 -1.22 0.40 21.15
N PRO A 108 -0.94 -0.43 22.18
CA PRO A 108 -0.15 -1.65 22.01
C PRO A 108 -0.83 -2.68 21.09
N LEU A 109 -2.15 -2.85 21.23
CA LEU A 109 -2.92 -3.77 20.39
C LEU A 109 -3.03 -3.28 18.95
N ALA A 110 -3.18 -1.97 18.73
CA ALA A 110 -3.15 -1.38 17.40
C ALA A 110 -1.80 -1.58 16.70
N PHE A 111 -0.71 -1.43 17.46
CA PHE A 111 0.64 -1.72 16.95
C PHE A 111 0.79 -3.20 16.59
N LEU A 112 0.38 -4.10 17.48
CA LEU A 112 0.42 -5.55 17.25
C LEU A 112 -0.40 -5.95 16.02
N ALA A 113 -1.62 -5.45 15.86
CA ALA A 113 -2.47 -5.73 14.70
C ALA A 113 -1.81 -5.30 13.38
N THR A 114 -1.15 -4.15 13.37
CA THR A 114 -0.44 -3.66 12.18
C THR A 114 0.86 -4.44 11.94
N LEU A 115 1.54 -4.87 13.00
CA LEU A 115 2.72 -5.71 12.91
C LEU A 115 2.38 -7.07 12.31
N VAL A 116 1.26 -7.68 12.71
CA VAL A 116 0.77 -8.93 12.12
C VAL A 116 0.59 -8.75 10.61
N TRP A 117 -0.10 -7.70 10.16
CA TRP A 117 -0.22 -7.37 8.73
C TRP A 117 1.12 -7.29 8.01
N LEU A 118 2.12 -6.64 8.61
CA LEU A 118 3.45 -6.51 8.03
C LEU A 118 4.21 -7.84 7.95
N LEU A 119 4.01 -8.74 8.93
CA LEU A 119 4.68 -10.03 9.03
C LEU A 119 4.05 -11.12 8.16
N VAL A 120 2.80 -10.95 7.69
CA VAL A 120 2.21 -11.92 6.76
C VAL A 120 3.00 -11.90 5.44
N PRO A 121 3.63 -13.01 5.04
CA PRO A 121 4.39 -13.06 3.80
C PRO A 121 3.44 -12.95 2.61
N GLY A 122 3.77 -12.06 1.67
CA GLY A 122 2.99 -11.86 0.45
C GLY A 122 3.69 -10.89 -0.49
N HIS A 123 3.45 -11.06 -1.79
CA HIS A 123 4.01 -10.17 -2.82
C HIS A 123 3.56 -8.73 -2.61
N LEU A 124 4.48 -7.78 -2.78
CA LEU A 124 4.27 -6.35 -2.50
C LEU A 124 3.05 -5.76 -3.24
N HIS A 125 2.82 -6.20 -4.48
CA HIS A 125 1.69 -5.73 -5.30
C HIS A 125 0.32 -6.05 -4.69
N LYS A 126 0.20 -7.04 -3.80
CA LYS A 126 -1.07 -7.37 -3.14
C LYS A 126 -1.50 -6.29 -2.14
N ALA A 127 -0.56 -5.48 -1.64
CA ALA A 127 -0.86 -4.37 -0.76
C ALA A 127 -1.80 -3.34 -1.40
N PHE A 128 -1.80 -3.24 -2.74
CA PHE A 128 -2.72 -2.39 -3.50
C PHE A 128 -4.19 -2.73 -3.26
N PHE A 129 -4.54 -4.02 -3.25
CA PHE A 129 -5.92 -4.46 -3.05
C PHE A 129 -6.38 -4.27 -1.60
N VAL A 130 -5.46 -4.26 -0.65
CA VAL A 130 -5.75 -4.04 0.77
C VAL A 130 -5.76 -2.55 1.13
N PHE A 131 -5.05 -1.71 0.39
CA PHE A 131 -4.98 -0.27 0.62
C PHE A 131 -6.38 0.37 0.64
N PHE A 132 -7.17 0.18 -0.42
CA PHE A 132 -8.48 0.80 -0.55
C PHE A 132 -9.50 0.41 0.53
N PRO A 133 -9.70 -0.88 0.88
CA PRO A 133 -10.63 -1.23 1.95
C PRO A 133 -10.18 -0.70 3.31
N VAL A 134 -8.87 -0.67 3.60
CA VAL A 134 -8.35 -0.10 4.87
C VAL A 134 -8.56 1.42 4.93
N VAL A 135 -8.30 2.13 3.84
CA VAL A 135 -8.57 3.58 3.75
C VAL A 135 -10.08 3.84 3.86
N GLY A 136 -10.90 3.05 3.19
CA GLY A 136 -12.37 3.12 3.28
C GLY A 136 -12.86 2.92 4.72
N LEU A 137 -12.35 1.89 5.41
CA LEU A 137 -12.65 1.65 6.83
C LEU A 137 -12.27 2.86 7.70
N LEU A 138 -11.08 3.42 7.51
CA LEU A 138 -10.64 4.59 8.25
C LEU A 138 -11.57 5.79 8.03
N ILE A 139 -12.03 6.02 6.80
CA ILE A 139 -12.98 7.09 6.46
C ILE A 139 -14.33 6.84 7.15
N VAL A 140 -14.87 5.62 7.10
CA VAL A 140 -16.14 5.27 7.75
C VAL A 140 -16.07 5.50 9.25
N LEU A 141 -14.99 5.05 9.91
CA LEU A 141 -14.79 5.27 11.35
C LEU A 141 -14.73 6.76 11.70
N ARG A 142 -14.03 7.58 10.89
CA ARG A 142 -13.96 9.04 11.06
C ARG A 142 -15.34 9.70 10.97
N VAL A 143 -16.15 9.29 10.00
CA VAL A 143 -17.49 9.85 9.80
C VAL A 143 -18.43 9.42 10.92
N ALA A 144 -18.34 8.17 11.40
CA ALA A 144 -19.18 7.66 12.48
C ALA A 144 -18.92 8.39 13.80
N GLU A 145 -17.64 8.66 14.13
CA GLU A 145 -17.25 9.46 15.30
C GLU A 145 -17.79 10.89 15.21
N GLY A 146 -17.68 11.54 14.05
CA GLY A 146 -18.16 12.91 13.84
C GLY A 146 -19.68 13.07 13.91
N LYS A 147 -20.45 11.97 13.77
CA LYS A 147 -21.90 11.96 13.95
C LYS A 147 -22.33 11.71 15.40
N SER A 148 -21.41 11.22 16.24
CA SER A 148 -21.68 10.87 17.64
C SER A 148 -21.31 12.00 18.62
N ALA A 149 -20.75 13.10 18.11
CA ALA A 149 -20.36 14.30 18.84
C ALA A 149 -21.40 15.41 18.63
#